data_AF-A0A661X076-F1
#
_entry.id   AF-A0A661X076-F1
#
_cell.length_a   1.000
_cell.length_b   1.000
_cell.length_c   1.000
_cell.angle_alpha   90.00
_cell.angle_beta   90.00
_cell.angle_gamma   90.00
#
_symmetry.space_group_name_H-M   'P 1'
#
loop_
_entity.id
_entity.type
_entity.pdbx_description
1 polymer ?
#
loop_
_entity_poly.entity_id
_entity_poly.type
_entity_poly.pdbx_seq_one_letter_code
_entity_poly.pdbx_strand_id
1 'polypeptide(L)'
;MKKFIFILIALLAFTSIVYATDAIYLKNGKKYYGKITDINEKTITIKTSLGKLTYPWTVLKIKTIKQYNPSMYEVLRAEKIKAFENKKKKLGLVKYEKNGKIKWVLPEKKEELEMRDKGMKFFEDKWMPTNKIAEIKYSRAMKAAGKIEYKGKWYTEEELADFKAVEINKGLKEGMTSSEVKAKWGKPSAIKKSQSFQSKKAEMWFYDHEKDGTEDRVYFENGVVRKIQVGQELSEH
;
A
#
# COMPACT_ATOMS: atom_id res chain seq x y z
N MET A 1 -62.59 19.29 -41.85
CA MET A 1 -62.86 19.15 -40.39
C MET A 1 -61.71 18.52 -39.59
N LYS A 2 -61.00 17.49 -40.07
CA LYS A 2 -59.89 16.85 -39.29
C LYS A 2 -58.70 17.77 -38.93
N LYS A 3 -58.39 18.81 -39.73
CA LYS A 3 -57.28 19.75 -39.46
C LYS A 3 -57.59 20.78 -38.34
N PHE A 4 -58.86 21.06 -38.05
CA PHE A 4 -59.25 22.00 -36.98
C PHE A 4 -59.16 21.37 -35.58
N ILE A 5 -59.41 20.06 -35.47
CA ILE A 5 -59.33 19.32 -34.20
C ILE A 5 -57.88 19.22 -33.70
N PHE A 6 -56.90 19.10 -34.61
CA PHE A 6 -55.47 19.09 -34.23
C PHE A 6 -54.95 20.43 -33.70
N ILE A 7 -55.48 21.57 -34.19
CA ILE A 7 -55.09 22.90 -33.68
C ILE A 7 -55.67 23.14 -32.28
N LEU A 8 -56.88 22.67 -32.00
CA LEU A 8 -57.50 22.81 -30.67
C LEU A 8 -56.79 21.97 -29.60
N ILE A 9 -56.32 20.76 -29.95
CA ILE A 9 -55.56 19.88 -29.06
C ILE A 9 -54.14 20.45 -28.81
N ALA A 10 -53.50 21.05 -29.81
CA ALA A 10 -52.22 21.73 -29.64
C ALA A 10 -52.32 23.00 -28.77
N LEU A 11 -53.45 23.71 -28.82
CA LEU A 11 -53.68 24.90 -27.98
C LEU A 11 -53.95 24.55 -26.50
N LEU A 12 -54.63 23.42 -26.25
CA LEU A 12 -54.89 22.91 -24.89
C LEU A 12 -53.64 22.34 -24.21
N ALA A 13 -52.62 21.92 -24.97
CA ALA A 13 -51.36 21.43 -24.41
C ALA A 13 -50.40 22.56 -23.97
N PHE A 14 -50.70 23.83 -24.26
CA PHE A 14 -49.78 24.95 -24.05
C PHE A 14 -50.06 25.83 -22.82
N THR A 15 -51.13 25.56 -22.05
CA THR A 15 -51.58 26.48 -20.97
C THR A 15 -51.33 26.01 -19.54
N SER A 16 -50.66 24.87 -19.33
CA SER A 16 -50.07 24.55 -18.03
C SER A 16 -48.77 25.35 -17.82
N ILE A 17 -48.88 26.68 -17.81
CA ILE A 17 -47.90 27.54 -17.14
C ILE A 17 -48.02 27.19 -15.67
N VAL A 18 -47.19 26.23 -15.24
CA VAL A 18 -46.99 25.95 -13.83
C VAL A 18 -46.35 27.20 -13.25
N TYR A 19 -47.17 28.14 -12.79
CA TYR A 19 -46.70 29.25 -11.99
C TYR A 19 -45.92 28.65 -10.82
N ALA A 20 -44.61 28.90 -10.79
CA ALA A 20 -43.77 28.45 -9.70
C ALA A 20 -44.30 29.08 -8.40
N THR A 21 -45.10 28.33 -7.65
CA THR A 21 -45.59 28.76 -6.35
C THR A 21 -44.44 28.64 -5.37
N ASP A 22 -44.11 29.74 -4.70
CA ASP A 22 -43.18 29.74 -3.58
C ASP A 22 -43.72 28.87 -2.44
N ALA A 23 -42.81 28.27 -1.68
CA ALA A 23 -43.15 27.42 -0.55
C ALA A 23 -42.33 27.78 0.68
N ILE A 24 -43.03 28.10 1.77
CA ILE A 24 -42.44 28.28 3.10
C ILE A 24 -42.67 27.01 3.92
N TYR A 25 -41.61 26.53 4.57
CA TYR A 25 -41.61 25.35 5.41
C TYR A 25 -41.34 25.78 6.85
N LEU A 26 -42.26 25.48 7.77
CA LEU A 26 -42.12 25.80 9.20
C LEU A 26 -41.49 24.65 9.98
N LYS A 27 -40.83 24.96 11.10
CA LYS A 27 -40.21 23.96 12.00
C LYS A 27 -41.22 22.98 12.59
N ASN A 28 -42.45 23.44 12.87
CA ASN A 28 -43.56 22.60 13.35
C ASN A 28 -44.13 21.63 12.31
N GLY A 29 -43.58 21.61 11.08
CA GLY A 29 -44.02 20.71 10.02
C GLY A 29 -45.03 21.31 9.04
N LYS A 30 -45.69 22.42 9.38
CA LYS A 30 -46.62 23.12 8.48
C LYS A 30 -45.90 23.67 7.24
N LYS A 31 -46.63 23.74 6.12
CA LYS A 31 -46.15 24.23 4.83
C LYS A 31 -47.17 25.20 4.26
N TYR A 32 -46.71 26.27 3.65
CA TYR A 32 -47.55 27.26 3.00
C TYR A 32 -47.07 27.49 1.57
N TYR A 33 -48.01 27.47 0.64
CA TYR A 33 -47.77 27.70 -0.79
C TYR A 33 -48.41 29.02 -1.20
N GLY A 34 -47.70 29.83 -1.98
CA GLY A 34 -48.16 31.16 -2.33
C GLY A 34 -47.10 31.95 -3.10
N LYS A 35 -47.21 33.28 -3.06
CA LYS A 35 -46.22 34.20 -3.63
C LYS A 35 -45.51 34.94 -2.50
N ILE A 36 -44.18 34.91 -2.46
CA ILE A 36 -43.44 35.77 -1.51
C ILE A 36 -43.66 37.23 -1.92
N THR A 37 -44.12 38.04 -0.98
CA THR A 37 -44.40 39.47 -1.23
C THR A 37 -43.40 40.40 -0.58
N ASP A 38 -42.72 39.95 0.48
CA ASP A 38 -41.80 40.78 1.26
C ASP A 38 -40.75 39.91 1.97
N ILE A 39 -39.49 40.36 1.96
CA ILE A 39 -38.35 39.67 2.58
C ILE A 39 -37.54 40.73 3.32
N ASN A 40 -37.59 40.68 4.64
CA ASN A 40 -36.91 41.64 5.52
C ASN A 40 -35.85 40.92 6.35
N GLU A 41 -35.03 41.67 7.09
CA GLU A 41 -33.97 41.09 7.94
C GLU A 41 -34.52 40.12 9.01
N LYS A 42 -35.75 40.36 9.49
CA LYS A 42 -36.35 39.60 10.60
C LYS A 42 -37.46 38.65 10.17
N THR A 43 -38.12 38.91 9.05
CA THR A 43 -39.35 38.22 8.65
C THR A 43 -39.43 37.97 7.14
N ILE A 44 -40.27 37.01 6.76
CA ILE A 44 -40.70 36.76 5.39
C ILE A 44 -42.23 36.78 5.33
N THR A 45 -42.79 37.38 4.28
CA THR A 45 -44.24 37.44 4.08
C THR A 45 -44.64 36.70 2.81
N ILE A 46 -45.61 35.80 2.92
CA ILE A 46 -46.20 35.03 1.82
C ILE A 46 -47.68 35.37 1.66
N LYS A 47 -48.11 35.63 0.43
CA LYS A 47 -49.53 35.76 0.07
C LYS A 47 -50.05 34.40 -0.39
N THR A 48 -50.96 33.84 0.38
CA THR A 48 -51.62 32.53 0.14
C THR A 48 -53.11 32.73 -0.17
N SER A 49 -53.83 31.66 -0.48
CA SER A 49 -55.30 31.68 -0.59
C SER A 49 -56.00 32.08 0.71
N LEU A 50 -55.36 31.85 1.87
CA LEU A 50 -55.86 32.21 3.19
C LEU A 50 -55.53 33.66 3.58
N GLY A 51 -54.84 34.41 2.72
CA GLY A 51 -54.40 35.78 2.99
C GLY A 51 -52.88 35.91 3.11
N LYS A 52 -52.45 37.06 3.64
CA LYS A 52 -51.03 37.38 3.88
C LYS A 52 -50.59 36.80 5.23
N LEU A 53 -49.51 36.04 5.21
CA LEU A 53 -48.92 35.43 6.41
C LEU A 53 -47.47 35.89 6.52
N THR A 54 -47.09 36.41 7.69
CA THR A 54 -45.72 36.86 7.99
C THR A 54 -45.12 35.97 9.07
N TYR A 55 -43.92 35.46 8.81
CA TYR A 55 -43.21 34.58 9.74
C TYR A 55 -41.82 35.12 10.06
N PRO A 56 -41.38 35.09 11.33
CA PRO A 56 -39.99 35.35 11.67
C PRO A 56 -39.09 34.22 11.15
N TRP A 57 -37.85 34.55 10.76
CA TRP A 57 -36.90 33.54 10.27
C TRP A 57 -36.65 32.40 11.27
N THR A 58 -36.78 32.67 12.57
CA THR A 58 -36.56 31.72 13.67
C THR A 58 -37.53 30.53 13.67
N VAL A 59 -38.74 30.66 13.11
CA VAL A 59 -39.73 29.57 13.04
C VAL A 59 -39.66 28.78 11.72
N LEU A 60 -38.86 29.24 10.76
CA LEU A 60 -38.71 28.60 9.46
C LEU A 60 -37.72 27.44 9.50
N LYS A 61 -37.95 26.44 8.64
CA LYS A 61 -36.97 25.39 8.37
C LYS A 61 -35.82 25.96 7.55
N ILE A 62 -34.65 25.38 7.76
CA ILE A 62 -33.38 25.72 7.10
C ILE A 62 -33.54 25.77 5.56
N LYS A 63 -34.35 24.87 4.98
CA LYS A 63 -34.61 24.86 3.53
C LYS A 63 -35.16 26.19 3.02
N THR A 64 -36.12 26.79 3.73
CA THR A 64 -36.69 28.09 3.36
C THR A 64 -35.68 29.20 3.56
N ILE A 65 -34.95 29.20 4.68
CA ILE A 65 -33.90 30.20 4.95
C ILE A 65 -32.84 30.16 3.85
N LYS A 66 -32.36 28.98 3.46
CA LYS A 66 -31.38 28.80 2.38
C LYS A 66 -31.85 29.42 1.06
N GLN A 67 -33.15 29.29 0.75
CA GLN A 67 -33.72 29.76 -0.52
C GLN A 67 -33.93 31.27 -0.54
N TYR A 68 -34.43 31.86 0.55
CA TYR A 68 -34.89 33.25 0.56
C TYR A 68 -34.02 34.20 1.41
N ASN A 69 -33.08 33.68 2.20
CA ASN A 69 -32.13 34.45 3.00
C ASN A 69 -30.78 33.70 3.13
N PRO A 70 -29.97 33.66 2.05
CA PRO A 70 -28.72 32.89 2.01
C PRO A 70 -27.67 33.38 3.02
N SER A 71 -27.62 34.69 3.31
CA SER A 71 -26.68 35.25 4.29
C SER A 71 -26.97 34.72 5.70
N MET A 72 -28.23 34.75 6.14
CA MET A 72 -28.63 34.18 7.43
C MET A 72 -28.41 32.66 7.48
N TYR A 73 -28.62 31.96 6.36
CA TYR A 73 -28.36 30.53 6.28
C TYR A 73 -26.88 30.19 6.55
N GLU A 74 -25.93 30.94 5.97
CA GLU A 74 -24.50 30.70 6.21
C GLU A 74 -24.10 30.97 7.67
N VAL A 75 -24.66 32.01 8.31
CA VAL A 75 -24.46 32.26 9.75
C VAL A 75 -24.95 31.08 10.59
N LEU A 76 -26.20 30.66 10.39
CA LEU A 76 -26.79 29.52 11.11
C LEU A 76 -26.03 28.21 10.86
N ARG A 77 -25.51 28.02 9.64
CA ARG A 77 -24.70 26.87 9.28
C ARG A 77 -23.35 26.89 10.01
N ALA A 78 -22.66 28.03 10.02
CA ALA A 78 -21.39 28.21 10.72
C ALA A 78 -21.54 27.99 12.23
N GLU A 79 -22.60 28.51 12.84
CA GLU A 79 -22.92 28.26 14.26
C GLU A 79 -23.15 26.79 14.55
N LYS A 80 -23.90 26.09 13.70
CA LYS A 80 -24.12 24.64 13.84
C LYS A 80 -22.85 23.83 13.71
N ILE A 81 -21.98 24.20 12.77
CA ILE A 81 -20.66 23.58 12.63
C ILE A 81 -19.87 23.81 13.91
N LYS A 82 -19.75 25.06 14.40
CA LYS A 82 -19.04 25.40 15.64
C LYS A 82 -19.60 24.65 16.85
N ALA A 83 -20.91 24.55 16.99
CA ALA A 83 -21.57 23.79 18.05
C ALA A 83 -21.27 22.27 17.94
N PHE A 84 -21.30 21.72 16.73
CA PHE A 84 -20.93 20.33 16.48
C PHE A 84 -19.46 20.05 16.82
N GLU A 85 -18.54 20.92 16.40
CA GLU A 85 -17.12 20.83 16.72
C GLU A 85 -16.87 20.91 18.22
N ASN A 86 -17.51 21.86 18.90
CA ASN A 86 -17.41 21.99 20.35
C ASN A 86 -17.95 20.75 21.07
N LYS A 87 -19.07 20.18 20.58
CA LYS A 87 -19.60 18.91 21.12
C LYS A 87 -18.60 17.77 20.93
N LYS A 88 -17.95 17.67 19.78
CA LYS A 88 -16.93 16.64 19.52
C LYS A 88 -15.67 16.83 20.37
N LYS A 89 -15.19 18.06 20.52
CA LYS A 89 -14.07 18.41 21.42
C LYS A 89 -14.37 18.09 22.88
N LYS A 90 -15.60 18.37 23.35
CA LYS A 90 -16.04 17.98 24.70
C LYS A 90 -16.07 16.47 24.93
N LEU A 91 -16.22 15.67 23.86
CA LEU A 91 -16.10 14.21 23.90
C LEU A 91 -14.65 13.74 23.77
N GLY A 92 -13.66 14.65 23.80
CA GLY A 92 -12.24 14.32 23.63
C GLY A 92 -11.86 13.91 22.21
N LEU A 93 -12.73 14.09 21.22
CA LEU A 93 -12.46 13.70 19.84
C LEU A 93 -11.65 14.75 19.11
N VAL A 94 -10.73 14.29 18.28
CA VAL A 94 -9.86 15.10 17.42
C VAL A 94 -10.21 14.87 15.94
N LYS A 95 -9.97 15.88 15.12
CA LYS A 95 -10.12 15.77 13.65
C LYS A 95 -8.94 14.98 13.08
N TYR A 96 -9.26 13.99 12.26
CA TYR A 96 -8.35 13.28 11.39
C TYR A 96 -8.88 13.38 9.95
N GLU A 97 -8.06 13.89 9.05
CA GLU A 97 -8.42 14.14 7.67
C GLU A 97 -7.57 13.28 6.74
N LYS A 98 -8.25 12.51 5.88
CA LYS A 98 -7.60 11.71 4.83
C LYS A 98 -8.42 11.77 3.57
N ASN A 99 -7.78 12.11 2.45
CA ASN A 99 -8.39 12.20 1.12
C ASN A 99 -9.66 13.10 1.11
N GLY A 100 -9.61 14.25 1.77
CA GLY A 100 -10.72 15.21 1.88
C GLY A 100 -11.91 14.75 2.74
N LYS A 101 -11.79 13.63 3.46
CA LYS A 101 -12.80 13.15 4.40
C LYS A 101 -12.35 13.41 5.84
N ILE A 102 -13.11 14.23 6.56
CA ILE A 102 -12.89 14.52 7.98
C ILE A 102 -13.59 13.44 8.82
N LYS A 103 -12.83 12.77 9.68
CA LYS A 103 -13.35 11.87 10.72
C LYS A 103 -13.00 12.41 12.10
N TRP A 104 -13.92 12.23 13.04
CA TRP A 104 -13.70 12.55 14.45
C TRP A 104 -13.38 11.27 15.19
N VAL A 105 -12.16 11.17 15.72
CA VAL A 105 -11.63 9.96 16.37
C VAL A 105 -11.00 10.33 17.70
N LEU A 106 -10.77 9.34 18.57
CA LEU A 106 -9.99 9.55 19.79
C LEU A 106 -8.51 9.86 19.45
N PRO A 107 -7.77 10.57 20.33
CA PRO A 107 -6.38 10.93 20.08
C PRO A 107 -5.48 9.72 19.79
N GLU A 108 -5.60 8.65 20.58
CA GLU A 108 -4.85 7.40 20.38
C GLU A 108 -5.14 6.77 19.01
N LYS A 109 -6.42 6.79 18.61
CA LYS A 109 -6.83 6.26 17.30
C LYS A 109 -6.34 7.13 16.16
N LYS A 110 -6.23 8.44 16.36
CA LYS A 110 -5.63 9.35 15.38
C LYS A 110 -4.18 8.98 15.13
N GLU A 111 -3.40 8.80 16.20
CA GLU A 111 -2.00 8.39 16.09
C GLU A 111 -1.86 7.03 15.37
N GLU A 112 -2.69 6.04 15.72
CA GLU A 112 -2.70 4.75 15.04
C GLU A 112 -2.98 4.87 13.53
N LEU A 113 -3.94 5.72 13.15
CA LEU A 113 -4.29 5.96 11.75
C LEU A 113 -3.17 6.71 11.01
N GLU A 114 -2.55 7.72 11.62
CA GLU A 114 -1.43 8.45 11.04
C GLU A 114 -0.20 7.55 10.85
N MET A 115 0.09 6.67 11.82
CA MET A 115 1.19 5.71 11.71
C MET A 115 0.91 4.67 10.62
N ARG A 116 -0.33 4.17 10.52
CA ARG A 116 -0.74 3.29 9.42
C ARG A 116 -0.62 3.97 8.05
N ASP A 117 -0.96 5.25 7.96
CA ASP A 117 -0.81 6.02 6.71
C ASP A 117 0.65 6.21 6.31
N LYS A 118 1.55 6.31 7.29
CA LYS A 118 3.00 6.31 7.08
C LYS A 118 3.56 4.91 6.75
N GLY A 119 2.70 3.91 6.53
CA GLY A 119 3.11 2.54 6.22
C GLY A 119 3.66 1.77 7.43
N MET A 120 3.45 2.25 8.65
CA MET A 120 3.82 1.57 9.88
C MET A 120 2.72 0.62 10.34
N LYS A 121 3.09 -0.47 11.02
CA LYS A 121 2.18 -1.33 11.78
C LYS A 121 2.73 -1.51 13.18
N PHE A 122 1.83 -1.61 14.14
CA PHE A 122 2.17 -1.93 15.51
C PHE A 122 2.45 -3.44 15.60
N PHE A 123 3.66 -3.82 15.98
CA PHE A 123 4.09 -5.21 16.10
C PHE A 123 5.13 -5.30 17.22
N GLU A 124 4.92 -6.21 18.18
CA GLU A 124 5.78 -6.37 19.38
C GLU A 124 5.99 -5.05 20.14
N ASP A 125 4.88 -4.40 20.48
CA ASP A 125 4.81 -3.17 21.27
C ASP A 125 5.55 -1.96 20.67
N LYS A 126 5.89 -2.02 19.38
CA LYS A 126 6.56 -0.94 18.65
C LYS A 126 5.95 -0.72 17.27
N TRP A 127 6.00 0.52 16.82
CA TRP A 127 5.66 0.86 15.44
C TRP A 127 6.82 0.53 14.52
N MET A 128 6.59 -0.35 13.54
CA MET A 128 7.60 -0.72 12.56
C MET A 128 7.07 -0.58 11.13
N PRO A 129 7.95 -0.27 10.17
CA PRO A 129 7.60 -0.30 8.75
C PRO A 129 7.00 -1.65 8.35
N THR A 130 5.95 -1.62 7.52
CA THR A 130 5.23 -2.83 7.11
C THR A 130 6.14 -3.84 6.40
N ASN A 131 7.13 -3.38 5.63
CA ASN A 131 8.14 -4.23 4.99
C ASN A 131 9.03 -4.95 6.01
N LYS A 132 9.53 -4.25 7.05
CA LYS A 132 10.33 -4.86 8.11
C LYS A 132 9.56 -5.94 8.87
N ILE A 133 8.26 -5.72 9.12
CA ILE A 133 7.43 -6.75 9.75
C ILE A 133 7.28 -7.98 8.85
N ALA A 134 7.14 -7.77 7.53
CA ALA A 134 7.09 -8.88 6.59
C ALA A 134 8.42 -9.67 6.58
N GLU A 135 9.56 -8.98 6.59
CA GLU A 135 10.90 -9.59 6.69
C GLU A 135 11.07 -10.40 7.99
N ILE A 136 10.68 -9.84 9.14
CA ILE A 136 10.74 -10.55 10.44
C ILE A 136 9.86 -11.81 10.41
N LYS A 137 8.62 -11.69 9.92
CA LYS A 137 7.71 -12.84 9.81
C LYS A 137 8.25 -13.91 8.87
N TYR A 138 8.79 -13.50 7.72
CA TYR A 138 9.40 -14.40 6.75
C TYR A 138 10.63 -15.10 7.33
N SER A 139 11.53 -14.36 7.98
CA SER A 139 12.70 -14.91 8.66
C SER A 139 12.33 -15.93 9.74
N ARG A 140 11.32 -15.62 10.57
CA ARG A 140 10.80 -16.57 11.57
C ARG A 140 10.21 -17.82 10.94
N ALA A 141 9.44 -17.68 9.86
CA ALA A 141 8.87 -18.81 9.14
C ALA A 141 9.96 -19.71 8.53
N MET A 142 11.02 -19.12 7.96
CA MET A 142 12.13 -19.88 7.39
C MET A 142 12.95 -20.60 8.46
N LYS A 143 13.23 -19.94 9.58
CA LYS A 143 13.89 -20.58 10.74
C LYS A 143 13.05 -21.73 11.31
N ALA A 144 11.73 -21.54 11.44
CA ALA A 144 10.82 -22.58 11.88
C ALA A 144 10.77 -23.77 10.91
N ALA A 145 11.01 -23.53 9.61
CA ALA A 145 11.17 -24.56 8.59
C ALA A 145 12.58 -25.19 8.57
N GLY A 146 13.45 -24.90 9.55
CA GLY A 146 14.80 -25.46 9.64
C GLY A 146 15.80 -24.86 8.64
N LYS A 147 15.49 -23.71 8.03
CA LYS A 147 16.39 -23.04 7.09
C LYS A 147 17.28 -22.01 7.79
N ILE A 148 18.48 -21.84 7.27
CA ILE A 148 19.50 -20.91 7.75
C ILE A 148 19.76 -19.86 6.66
N GLU A 149 19.80 -18.59 7.06
CA GLU A 149 20.14 -17.50 6.15
C GLU A 149 21.65 -17.41 5.97
N TYR A 150 22.12 -17.51 4.72
CA TYR A 150 23.50 -17.32 4.34
C TYR A 150 23.58 -16.44 3.11
N LYS A 151 24.24 -15.28 3.22
CA LYS A 151 24.39 -14.26 2.16
C LYS A 151 23.05 -13.84 1.51
N GLY A 152 22.02 -13.63 2.33
CA GLY A 152 20.70 -13.17 1.88
C GLY A 152 19.85 -14.25 1.18
N LYS A 153 20.27 -15.52 1.21
CA LYS A 153 19.50 -16.67 0.73
C LYS A 153 19.27 -17.67 1.87
N TRP A 154 18.16 -18.40 1.80
CA TRP A 154 17.76 -19.37 2.81
C TRP A 154 18.03 -20.78 2.31
N TYR A 155 18.83 -21.53 3.05
CA TYR A 155 19.23 -22.90 2.72
C TYR A 155 18.83 -23.86 3.84
N THR A 156 18.57 -25.11 3.52
CA THR A 156 18.63 -26.18 4.54
C THR A 156 20.08 -26.38 4.99
N GLU A 157 20.30 -27.10 6.09
CA GLU A 157 21.65 -27.39 6.58
C GLU A 157 22.48 -28.17 5.55
N GLU A 158 21.87 -29.15 4.87
CA GLU A 158 22.48 -29.92 3.79
C GLU A 158 22.83 -29.04 2.58
N GLU A 159 21.89 -28.22 2.10
CA GLU A 159 22.13 -27.30 0.99
C GLU A 159 23.23 -26.28 1.31
N LEU A 160 23.32 -25.83 2.57
CA LEU A 160 24.34 -24.90 3.01
C LEU A 160 25.73 -25.56 3.04
N ALA A 161 25.82 -26.83 3.45
CA ALA A 161 27.06 -27.59 3.43
C ALA A 161 27.58 -27.75 1.99
N ASP A 162 26.71 -28.14 1.05
CA ASP A 162 27.04 -28.25 -0.36
C ASP A 162 27.46 -26.90 -0.95
N PHE A 163 26.73 -25.83 -0.63
CA PHE A 163 27.06 -24.49 -1.09
C PHE A 163 28.43 -24.02 -0.58
N LYS A 164 28.71 -24.24 0.71
CA LYS A 164 30.02 -23.92 1.31
C LYS A 164 31.13 -24.76 0.69
N ALA A 165 30.90 -26.04 0.43
CA ALA A 165 31.89 -26.90 -0.24
C ALA A 165 32.22 -26.38 -1.66
N VAL A 166 31.22 -25.99 -2.44
CA VAL A 166 31.42 -25.39 -3.76
C VAL A 166 32.12 -24.03 -3.67
N GLU A 167 31.80 -23.22 -2.66
CA GLU A 167 32.43 -21.92 -2.44
C GLU A 167 33.91 -22.06 -2.05
N ILE A 168 34.23 -22.98 -1.13
CA ILE A 168 35.60 -23.35 -0.76
C ILE A 168 36.36 -23.84 -2.01
N ASN A 169 35.73 -24.67 -2.83
CA ASN A 169 36.29 -25.15 -4.09
C ASN A 169 36.20 -24.10 -5.22
N LYS A 170 36.02 -22.81 -4.91
CA LYS A 170 35.91 -21.66 -5.84
C LYS A 170 35.14 -22.00 -7.13
N GLY A 171 34.03 -22.74 -7.00
CA GLY A 171 33.15 -23.13 -8.10
C GLY A 171 33.52 -24.41 -8.88
N LEU A 172 34.52 -25.19 -8.46
CA LEU A 172 34.80 -26.52 -9.01
C LEU A 172 33.88 -27.58 -8.39
N LYS A 173 33.55 -28.61 -9.18
CA LYS A 173 32.75 -29.77 -8.75
C LYS A 173 33.37 -31.05 -9.29
N GLU A 174 33.16 -32.15 -8.56
CA GLU A 174 33.46 -33.49 -9.09
C GLU A 174 32.69 -33.73 -10.39
N GLY A 175 33.34 -34.40 -11.34
CA GLY A 175 32.84 -34.63 -12.70
C GLY A 175 33.17 -33.55 -13.72
N MET A 176 33.66 -32.37 -13.33
CA MET A 176 34.10 -31.34 -14.30
C MET A 176 35.26 -31.85 -15.15
N THR A 177 35.24 -31.52 -16.43
CA THR A 177 36.33 -31.85 -17.36
C THR A 177 37.54 -30.95 -17.12
N SER A 178 38.73 -31.42 -17.49
CA SER A 178 39.97 -30.63 -17.44
C SER A 178 39.87 -29.28 -18.17
N SER A 179 39.11 -29.20 -19.27
CA SER A 179 38.84 -27.95 -19.99
C SER A 179 37.99 -26.97 -19.18
N GLU A 180 36.97 -27.46 -18.47
CA GLU A 180 36.10 -26.61 -17.63
C GLU A 180 36.87 -26.06 -16.43
N VAL A 181 37.74 -26.88 -15.83
CA VAL A 181 38.62 -26.42 -14.74
C VAL A 181 39.58 -25.34 -15.23
N LYS A 182 40.22 -25.53 -16.40
CA LYS A 182 41.08 -24.49 -17.01
C LYS A 182 40.32 -23.20 -17.30
N ALA A 183 39.09 -23.30 -17.78
CA ALA A 183 38.27 -22.14 -18.06
C ALA A 183 37.93 -21.35 -16.78
N LYS A 184 37.73 -22.04 -15.65
CA LYS A 184 37.38 -21.40 -14.37
C LYS A 184 38.57 -20.90 -13.57
N TRP A 185 39.60 -21.73 -13.41
CA TRP A 185 40.73 -21.48 -12.52
C TRP A 185 42.01 -21.11 -13.25
N GLY A 186 42.00 -21.12 -14.59
CA GLY A 186 43.19 -20.87 -15.39
C GLY A 186 44.10 -22.07 -15.50
N LYS A 187 45.33 -21.82 -15.97
CA LYS A 187 46.35 -22.87 -16.13
C LYS A 187 46.93 -23.20 -14.75
N PRO A 188 47.08 -24.50 -14.40
CA PRO A 188 47.75 -24.89 -13.16
C PRO A 188 49.24 -24.54 -13.21
N SER A 189 49.84 -24.29 -12.05
CA SER A 189 51.28 -24.06 -11.89
C SER A 189 52.09 -25.30 -12.27
N ALA A 190 51.63 -26.48 -11.83
CA ALA A 190 52.26 -27.76 -12.12
C ALA A 190 51.23 -28.84 -12.44
N ILE A 191 51.65 -29.84 -13.23
CA ILE A 191 50.84 -31.02 -13.57
C ILE A 191 51.70 -32.26 -13.36
N LYS A 192 51.29 -33.13 -12.42
CA LYS A 192 51.90 -34.45 -12.24
C LYS A 192 51.02 -35.52 -12.87
N LYS A 193 51.61 -36.32 -13.76
CA LYS A 193 50.91 -37.41 -14.45
C LYS A 193 51.39 -38.74 -13.91
N SER A 194 50.46 -39.61 -13.55
CA SER A 194 50.78 -40.99 -13.18
C SER A 194 50.23 -41.92 -14.27
N GLN A 195 51.14 -42.66 -14.92
CA GLN A 195 50.79 -43.79 -15.75
C GLN A 195 50.92 -45.05 -14.89
N SER A 196 49.85 -45.40 -14.16
CA SER A 196 49.82 -46.72 -13.55
C SER A 196 49.65 -47.79 -14.64
N PHE A 197 50.26 -48.96 -14.44
CA PHE A 197 50.32 -50.08 -15.37
C PHE A 197 48.93 -50.63 -15.78
N GLN A 198 47.84 -50.16 -15.17
CA GLN A 198 46.46 -50.63 -15.39
C GLN A 198 45.54 -49.62 -16.12
N SER A 199 46.03 -48.94 -17.15
CA SER A 199 45.22 -48.22 -18.18
C SER A 199 44.42 -46.98 -17.78
N LYS A 200 44.39 -46.57 -16.50
CA LYS A 200 43.74 -45.31 -16.09
C LYS A 200 44.71 -44.13 -16.17
N LYS A 201 44.36 -43.10 -16.94
CA LYS A 201 45.12 -41.84 -17.01
C LYS A 201 44.75 -40.98 -15.81
N ALA A 202 45.63 -40.89 -14.83
CA ALA A 202 45.45 -40.01 -13.68
C ALA A 202 46.37 -38.79 -13.78
N GLU A 203 45.82 -37.61 -13.53
CA GLU A 203 46.57 -36.35 -13.48
C GLU A 203 46.25 -35.61 -12.18
N MET A 204 47.24 -34.97 -11.58
CA MET A 204 47.06 -34.07 -10.44
C MET A 204 47.59 -32.70 -10.83
N TRP A 205 46.74 -31.69 -10.67
CA TRP A 205 47.04 -30.31 -11.02
C TRP A 205 47.20 -29.49 -9.74
N PHE A 206 48.17 -28.59 -9.73
CA PHE A 206 48.53 -27.76 -8.58
C PHE A 206 48.30 -26.29 -8.93
N TYR A 207 47.67 -25.55 -8.01
CA TYR A 207 47.37 -24.13 -8.13
C TYR A 207 47.89 -23.40 -6.89
N ASP A 208 49.01 -22.71 -7.05
CA ASP A 208 49.72 -22.10 -5.92
C ASP A 208 49.09 -20.76 -5.53
N HIS A 209 48.99 -20.52 -4.22
CA HIS A 209 48.53 -19.27 -3.62
C HIS A 209 49.69 -18.68 -2.80
N GLU A 210 50.64 -18.04 -3.49
CA GLU A 210 51.86 -17.47 -2.90
C GLU A 210 51.59 -16.58 -1.67
N LYS A 211 50.45 -15.87 -1.65
CA LYS A 211 50.07 -14.98 -0.54
C LYS A 211 49.81 -15.71 0.77
N ASP A 212 49.26 -16.92 0.69
CA ASP A 212 48.81 -17.68 1.84
C ASP A 212 49.75 -18.86 2.14
N GLY A 213 50.80 -19.07 1.32
CA GLY A 213 51.73 -20.19 1.45
C GLY A 213 51.06 -21.55 1.26
N THR A 214 49.94 -21.59 0.52
CA THR A 214 49.14 -22.80 0.28
C THR A 214 48.98 -23.09 -1.20
N GLU A 215 48.55 -24.30 -1.54
CA GLU A 215 48.21 -24.73 -2.89
C GLU A 215 46.87 -25.48 -2.91
N ASP A 216 46.12 -25.32 -4.00
CA ASP A 216 44.94 -26.13 -4.28
C ASP A 216 45.32 -27.27 -5.24
N ARG A 217 44.97 -28.51 -4.87
CA ARG A 217 45.22 -29.71 -5.68
C ARG A 217 43.92 -30.21 -6.30
N VAL A 218 43.93 -30.42 -7.61
CA VAL A 218 42.79 -30.99 -8.35
C VAL A 218 43.21 -32.32 -8.97
N TYR A 219 42.59 -33.40 -8.52
CA TYR A 219 42.85 -34.76 -9.00
C TYR A 219 41.85 -35.13 -10.11
N PHE A 220 42.38 -35.55 -11.24
CA PHE A 220 41.65 -36.01 -12.40
C PHE A 220 41.86 -37.50 -12.64
N GLU A 221 40.78 -38.20 -12.99
CA GLU A 221 40.82 -39.58 -13.47
C GLU A 221 40.10 -39.62 -14.82
N ASN A 222 40.79 -40.06 -15.87
CA ASN A 222 40.25 -40.09 -17.24
C ASN A 222 39.74 -38.71 -17.72
N GLY A 223 40.41 -37.63 -17.30
CA GLY A 223 40.10 -36.27 -17.73
C GLY A 223 38.95 -35.57 -17.01
N VAL A 224 38.35 -36.21 -15.99
CA VAL A 224 37.32 -35.61 -15.13
C VAL A 224 37.79 -35.47 -13.68
N VAL A 225 37.39 -34.39 -13.01
CA VAL A 225 37.70 -34.13 -11.61
C VAL A 225 37.09 -35.20 -10.73
N ARG A 226 37.91 -35.84 -9.91
CA ARG A 226 37.50 -36.83 -8.92
C ARG A 226 37.63 -36.35 -7.50
N LYS A 227 38.59 -35.47 -7.22
CA LYS A 227 38.84 -34.96 -5.88
C LYS A 227 39.46 -33.58 -5.96
N ILE A 228 39.07 -32.70 -5.06
CA ILE A 228 39.62 -31.34 -4.91
C ILE A 228 40.12 -31.22 -3.46
N GLN A 229 41.34 -30.76 -3.28
CA GLN A 229 41.91 -30.47 -1.96
C GLN A 229 42.36 -29.01 -1.97
N VAL A 230 41.65 -28.16 -1.24
CA VAL A 230 41.93 -26.72 -1.17
C VAL A 230 42.85 -26.45 0.02
N GLY A 231 43.74 -25.47 -0.12
CA GLY A 231 44.56 -24.94 0.99
C GLY A 231 45.52 -25.95 1.61
N GLN A 232 46.13 -26.82 0.80
CA GLN A 232 47.22 -27.68 1.26
C GLN A 232 48.49 -26.85 1.44
N GLU A 233 49.41 -27.26 2.31
CA GLU A 233 50.72 -26.61 2.39
C GLU A 233 51.44 -26.72 1.05
N LEU A 234 52.07 -25.61 0.63
CA LEU A 234 52.82 -25.52 -0.62
C LEU A 234 53.90 -26.60 -0.63
N SER A 235 53.89 -27.44 -1.66
CA SER A 235 54.88 -28.51 -1.76
C SER A 235 55.93 -28.20 -2.81
N GLU A 236 57.16 -28.65 -2.54
CA GLU A 236 58.26 -28.54 -3.50
C GLU A 236 57.97 -29.49 -4.67
N HIS A 237 57.81 -28.93 -5.87
CA HIS A 237 57.33 -29.62 -7.06
C HIS A 237 58.21 -29.39 -8.27
#